data_AF-A0A3M1NYF6-F1
#
_entry.id   AF-A0A3M1NYF6-F1
#
_cell.length_a   1.000
_cell.length_b   1.000
_cell.length_c   1.000
_cell.angle_alpha   90.00
_cell.angle_beta   90.00
_cell.angle_gamma   90.00
#
_symmetry.space_group_name_H-M   'P 1'
#
loop_
_entity.id
_entity.type
_entity.pdbx_description
1 polymer ?
#
loop_
_entity_poly.entity_id
_entity_poly.type
_entity_poly.pdbx_seq_one_letter_code
_entity_poly.pdbx_strand_id
1 'polypeptide(L)'
;TEVHVYADDEEPEGYYIEKMIPGTTVQQMLALVQYFPNDLERRMNALIRSKVEAGVIRPRAGVRLLEQYLKTFSDSTYYTPPSRL
;
A
#
# COMPACT_ATOMS: atom_id res chain seq x y z
N THR A 1 -3.44 -0.93 -12.81
CA THR A 1 -2.30 -1.47 -13.57
C THR A 1 -2.57 -1.26 -15.02
N GLU A 2 -1.57 -0.88 -15.79
CA GLU A 2 -1.65 -0.77 -17.24
C GLU A 2 -0.80 -1.89 -17.85
N VAL A 3 -1.29 -2.49 -18.94
CA VAL A 3 -0.64 -3.61 -19.61
C VAL A 3 -0.69 -3.36 -21.11
N HIS A 4 0.45 -3.55 -21.79
CA HIS A 4 0.55 -3.46 -23.24
C HIS A 4 0.57 -4.88 -23.80
N VAL A 5 -0.41 -5.19 -24.65
CA VAL A 5 -0.68 -6.54 -25.19
C VAL A 5 -0.61 -6.48 -26.71
N TYR A 6 0.09 -7.43 -27.32
CA TYR A 6 0.21 -7.55 -28.77
C TYR A 6 -0.30 -8.91 -29.20
N ALA A 7 -1.06 -8.93 -30.30
CA ALA A 7 -1.49 -10.17 -30.94
C ALA A 7 -0.33 -10.75 -31.76
N ASP A 8 -0.13 -12.05 -31.65
CA ASP A 8 0.89 -12.79 -32.37
C ASP A 8 0.38 -14.21 -32.62
N ASP A 9 0.22 -14.58 -33.89
CA ASP A 9 -0.30 -15.89 -34.30
C ASP A 9 0.72 -17.02 -34.06
N GLU A 10 2.00 -16.68 -33.82
CA GLU A 10 3.03 -17.65 -33.44
C GLU A 10 3.02 -17.97 -31.93
N GLU A 11 2.39 -17.11 -31.11
CA GLU A 11 2.27 -17.33 -29.67
C GLU A 11 1.13 -18.32 -29.35
N PRO A 12 1.32 -19.25 -28.39
CA PRO A 12 0.30 -20.24 -28.05
C PRO A 12 -1.07 -19.67 -27.63
N GLU A 13 -1.07 -18.51 -26.98
CA GLU A 13 -2.29 -17.81 -26.53
C GLU A 13 -2.80 -16.80 -27.57
N GLY A 14 -2.13 -16.68 -28.72
CA GLY A 14 -2.43 -15.68 -29.77
C GLY A 14 -2.02 -14.25 -29.40
N TYR A 15 -1.32 -14.06 -28.28
CA TYR A 15 -0.82 -12.78 -27.82
C TYR A 15 0.34 -12.96 -26.83
N TYR A 16 1.11 -11.88 -26.61
CA TYR A 16 2.04 -11.76 -25.49
C TYR A 16 1.92 -10.40 -24.79
N ILE A 17 2.38 -10.36 -23.53
CA ILE A 17 2.47 -9.12 -22.74
C ILE A 17 3.84 -8.51 -22.98
N GLU A 18 3.89 -7.38 -23.69
CA GLU A 18 5.15 -6.66 -23.92
C GLU A 18 5.58 -5.94 -22.63
N LYS A 19 4.64 -5.29 -21.94
CA LYS A 19 4.95 -4.41 -20.82
C LYS A 19 3.85 -4.40 -19.78
N MET A 20 4.26 -4.38 -18.52
CA MET A 20 3.38 -4.16 -17.37
C MET A 20 3.84 -2.92 -16.61
N ILE A 21 2.91 -1.98 -16.38
CA ILE A 21 3.14 -0.77 -15.62
C ILE A 21 2.32 -0.86 -14.32
N PRO A 22 3.00 -0.94 -13.15
CA PRO A 22 2.31 -1.06 -11.88
C PRO A 22 1.44 0.17 -11.60
N GLY A 23 0.30 -0.04 -10.94
CA GLY A 23 -0.52 1.06 -10.46
C GLY A 23 0.20 1.87 -9.38
N THR A 24 -0.22 3.12 -9.20
CA THR A 24 0.32 3.99 -8.15
C THR A 24 -0.06 3.46 -6.76
N THR A 25 0.95 3.35 -5.90
CA THR A 25 0.79 2.98 -4.48
C THR A 25 0.32 4.17 -3.65
N VAL A 26 -0.19 3.90 -2.45
CA VAL A 26 -0.61 4.94 -1.49
C VAL A 26 0.54 5.91 -1.20
N GLN A 27 1.76 5.42 -0.94
CA GLN A 27 2.91 6.30 -0.66
C GLN A 27 3.27 7.21 -1.85
N GLN A 28 3.15 6.71 -3.08
CA GLN A 28 3.47 7.50 -4.26
C GLN A 28 2.44 8.61 -4.45
N MET A 29 1.16 8.35 -4.20
CA MET A 29 0.12 9.40 -4.22
C MET A 29 0.32 10.44 -3.12
N LEU A 30 0.63 10.00 -1.89
CA LEU A 30 0.87 10.92 -0.78
C LEU A 30 2.10 11.81 -1.01
N ALA A 31 3.14 11.28 -1.65
CA ALA A 31 4.33 12.06 -1.99
C ALA A 31 4.04 13.22 -2.96
N LEU A 32 3.02 13.12 -3.83
CA LEU A 32 2.62 14.21 -4.75
C LEU A 32 2.19 15.48 -3.99
N VAL A 33 1.67 15.30 -2.78
CA VAL A 33 1.25 16.38 -1.87
C VAL A 33 2.20 16.49 -0.66
N GLN A 34 3.45 16.06 -0.83
CA GLN A 34 4.57 16.20 0.12
C GLN A 34 4.39 15.43 1.45
N TYR A 35 3.57 14.38 1.47
CA TYR A 35 3.48 13.47 2.60
C TYR A 35 4.35 12.24 2.38
N PHE A 36 5.47 12.17 3.10
CA PHE A 36 6.45 11.09 2.96
C PHE A 36 6.31 10.04 4.07
N PRO A 37 6.53 8.73 3.78
CA PRO A 37 6.39 7.64 4.74
C PRO A 37 7.11 7.88 6.08
N ASN A 38 8.37 8.30 6.07
CA ASN A 38 9.16 8.52 7.29
C ASN A 38 8.56 9.61 8.20
N ASP A 39 7.96 10.64 7.60
CA ASP A 39 7.32 11.72 8.35
C ASP A 39 5.99 11.26 8.96
N LEU A 40 5.20 10.55 8.16
CA LEU A 40 3.94 9.97 8.60
C LEU A 40 4.12 8.91 9.68
N GLU A 41 5.13 8.04 9.56
CA GLU A 41 5.51 7.07 10.58
C GLU A 41 5.79 7.75 11.92
N ARG A 42 6.63 8.79 11.90
CA ARG A 42 6.99 9.54 13.10
C ARG A 42 5.76 10.15 13.77
N ARG A 43 4.87 10.77 12.99
CA ARG A 43 3.61 11.35 13.49
C ARG A 43 2.69 10.27 14.08
N MET A 44 2.50 9.15 13.39
CA MET A 44 1.65 8.05 13.86
C MET A 44 2.21 7.41 15.13
N ASN A 45 3.52 7.17 15.20
CA ASN A 45 4.18 6.65 16.39
C ASN A 45 4.00 7.57 17.61
N ALA A 46 4.11 8.90 17.42
CA ALA A 46 3.85 9.87 18.48
C ALA A 46 2.39 9.82 18.98
N LEU A 47 1.41 9.72 18.07
CA LEU A 47 0.00 9.56 18.43
C LEU A 47 -0.24 8.27 19.21
N ILE A 48 0.32 7.14 18.74
CA ILE A 48 0.18 5.84 19.40
C ILE A 48 0.81 5.88 20.79
N ARG A 49 2.01 6.44 20.95
CA ARG A 49 2.68 6.61 22.25
C ARG A 49 1.83 7.38 23.24
N SER A 50 1.26 8.52 22.83
CA SER A 50 0.36 9.31 23.68
C SER A 50 -0.87 8.52 24.13
N LYS A 51 -1.45 7.69 23.25
CA LYS A 51 -2.60 6.83 23.61
C LYS A 51 -2.24 5.65 24.50
N VAL A 52 -1.01 5.14 24.39
CA VAL A 52 -0.46 4.11 25.30
C VAL A 52 -0.23 4.69 26.69
N GLU A 53 0.37 5.88 26.79
CA GLU A 53 0.59 6.59 28.06
C GLU A 53 -0.73 6.93 28.76
N ALA A 54 -1.76 7.30 28.00
CA ALA A 54 -3.11 7.54 28.53
C ALA A 54 -3.88 6.26 28.91
N GLY A 55 -3.30 5.07 28.75
CA GLY A 55 -3.93 3.79 29.07
C GLY A 55 -5.07 3.36 28.13
N VAL A 56 -5.28 4.07 27.02
CA VAL A 56 -6.36 3.79 26.04
C VAL A 56 -6.00 2.61 25.14
N ILE A 57 -4.72 2.44 24.82
CA ILE A 57 -4.21 1.37 23.95
C ILE A 57 -3.15 0.58 24.70
N ARG A 58 -3.21 -0.76 24.67
CA ARG A 58 -2.13 -1.59 25.20
C ARG A 58 -0.87 -1.45 24.32
N PRO A 59 0.35 -1.38 24.87
CA PRO A 59 1.58 -1.20 24.10
C PRO A 59 1.72 -2.14 22.89
N ARG A 60 1.47 -3.44 23.08
CA ARG A 60 1.51 -4.45 22.00
C ARG A 60 0.51 -4.17 20.88
N ALA A 61 -0.68 -3.68 21.22
CA ALA A 61 -1.69 -3.33 20.22
C ALA A 61 -1.28 -2.06 19.44
N GLY A 62 -0.62 -1.12 20.10
CA GLY A 62 -0.05 0.07 19.47
C GLY A 62 1.05 -0.26 18.45
N VAL A 63 1.99 -1.15 18.79
CA VAL A 63 3.03 -1.61 17.85
C VAL A 63 2.39 -2.25 16.61
N ARG A 64 1.45 -3.17 16.81
CA ARG A 64 0.74 -3.82 15.69
C ARG A 64 -0.05 -2.83 14.83
N LEU A 65 -0.65 -1.81 15.44
CA LEU A 65 -1.36 -0.76 14.69
C LEU A 65 -0.39 0.06 13.82
N LEU A 66 0.79 0.39 14.35
CA LEU A 66 1.82 1.08 13.57
C LEU A 66 2.30 0.22 12.40
N GLU A 67 2.59 -1.06 12.63
CA GLU A 67 2.98 -2.01 11.57
C GLU A 67 1.91 -2.11 10.46
N GLN A 68 0.64 -2.23 10.86
CA GLN A 68 -0.48 -2.25 9.91
C GLN A 68 -0.58 -0.95 9.11
N TYR A 69 -0.47 0.20 9.79
CA TYR A 69 -0.47 1.51 9.15
C TYR A 69 0.64 1.62 8.10
N LEU A 70 1.87 1.27 8.44
CA LEU A 70 3.01 1.36 7.53
C LEU A 70 2.88 0.40 6.34
N LYS A 71 2.30 -0.79 6.54
CA LYS A 71 2.04 -1.73 5.46
C LYS A 71 1.13 -1.15 4.38
N THR A 72 0.17 -0.29 4.74
CA THR A 72 -0.76 0.32 3.76
C THR A 72 -0.06 1.20 2.73
N PHE A 73 1.14 1.70 3.01
CA PHE A 73 1.88 2.58 2.10
C PHE A 73 2.30 1.89 0.80
N SER A 74 2.59 0.59 0.85
CA SER A 74 2.89 -0.22 -0.34
C SER A 74 1.65 -0.70 -1.08
N ASP A 75 0.47 -0.54 -0.50
CA ASP A 75 -0.76 -1.05 -1.11
C ASP A 75 -1.19 -0.19 -2.31
N SER A 76 -2.01 -0.80 -3.16
CA SER A 76 -2.70 -0.10 -4.23
C SER A 76 -3.60 1.01 -3.66
N THR A 77 -3.78 2.06 -4.43
CA THR A 77 -4.77 3.11 -4.16
C THR A 77 -6.22 2.63 -4.33
N TYR A 78 -6.42 1.48 -4.98
CA TYR A 78 -7.74 0.88 -5.19
C TYR A 78 -8.04 -0.19 -4.14
N TYR A 79 -9.34 -0.40 -3.91
CA TYR A 79 -9.83 -1.44 -3.02
C TYR A 79 -9.59 -2.85 -3.59
N THR A 80 -9.00 -3.72 -2.78
CA THR A 80 -8.93 -5.16 -3.06
C THR A 80 -10.07 -5.86 -2.31
N PRO A 81 -11.07 -6.41 -3.01
CA PRO A 81 -12.11 -7.20 -2.35
C PRO A 81 -11.50 -8.47 -1.74
N PRO A 82 -11.98 -8.91 -0.57
CA PRO A 82 -11.59 -10.21 -0.03
C PRO A 82 -11.96 -11.29 -1.04
N SER A 83 -11.05 -12.25 -1.26
CA SER A 83 -11.29 -13.40 -2.12
C SER A 83 -12.51 -14.16 -1.61
N ARG A 84 -13.58 -14.17 -2.40
CA ARG A 84 -14.70 -15.10 -2.19
C ARG A 84 -14.19 -16.48 -2.62
N LEU A 85 -14.07 -17.39 -1.65
CA LEU A 85 -14.05 -18.83 -1.92
C LEU A 85 -15.41 -19.25 -2.49
#